data_AF-A0A2S7U2T2-F1
#
_entry.id   AF-A0A2S7U2T2-F1
#
_cell.length_a   1.000
_cell.length_b   1.000
_cell.length_c   1.000
_cell.angle_alpha   90.00
_cell.angle_beta   90.00
_cell.angle_gamma   90.00
#
_symmetry.space_group_name_H-M   'P 1'
#
loop_
_entity.id
_entity.type
_entity.pdbx_description
1 polymer ?
#
loop_
_entity_poly.entity_id
_entity_poly.type
_entity_poly.pdbx_seq_one_letter_code
_entity_poly.pdbx_strand_id
1 'polypeptide(L)'
;MSEEEKYPYATLENDGYELDLIEAENRQKQGFLEEPIPADDERFAVEEGDIVKLVFHYAKPFKVEGKSHSLEHMWAVVTNTDDGIIVGYLDNQPQYTKLLTPGQEINFHPEHIIAIWRGE
;
A
#
# COMPACT_ATOMS: atom_id res chain seq x y z
N MET A 1 -8.66 31.38 -4.92
CA MET A 1 -7.43 30.59 -4.82
C MET A 1 -7.91 29.20 -4.50
N SER A 2 -7.93 28.30 -5.48
CA SER A 2 -8.32 26.91 -5.24
C SER A 2 -7.34 26.33 -4.22
N GLU A 3 -7.86 25.77 -3.14
CA GLU A 3 -7.09 24.82 -2.33
C GLU A 3 -6.61 23.76 -3.31
N GLU A 4 -5.30 23.66 -3.53
CA GLU A 4 -4.74 22.49 -4.18
C GLU A 4 -5.23 21.30 -3.35
N GLU A 5 -6.09 20.45 -3.92
CA GLU A 5 -6.47 19.18 -3.30
C GLU A 5 -5.17 18.44 -3.03
N LYS A 6 -4.70 18.50 -1.79
CA LYS A 6 -3.46 17.88 -1.37
C LYS A 6 -3.65 16.39 -1.60
N TYR A 7 -2.81 15.82 -2.48
CA TYR A 7 -2.80 14.38 -2.72
C TYR A 7 -2.73 13.65 -1.37
N PRO A 8 -3.75 12.87 -0.99
CA PRO A 8 -3.92 12.44 0.40
C PRO A 8 -3.02 11.27 0.79
N TYR A 9 -2.24 10.75 -0.17
CA TYR A 9 -1.36 9.59 -0.01
C TYR A 9 0.11 10.02 -0.02
N ALA A 10 0.97 9.14 0.48
CA ALA A 10 2.41 9.35 0.48
C ALA A 10 2.96 9.52 -0.94
N THR A 11 3.93 10.44 -1.11
CA THR A 11 4.62 10.66 -2.39
C THR A 11 6.13 10.47 -2.25
N LEU A 12 6.78 10.07 -3.34
CA LEU A 12 8.24 9.93 -3.38
C LEU A 12 8.98 11.19 -2.94
N GLU A 13 8.46 12.37 -3.27
CA GLU A 13 9.08 13.66 -2.96
C GLU A 13 8.97 14.01 -1.47
N ASN A 14 7.79 13.82 -0.88
CA ASN A 14 7.51 14.28 0.49
C ASN A 14 7.83 13.21 1.55
N ASP A 15 7.63 11.94 1.22
CA ASP A 15 7.65 10.83 2.18
C ASP A 15 8.80 9.84 1.89
N GLY A 16 9.43 9.94 0.72
CA GLY A 16 10.48 9.02 0.28
C GLY A 16 9.96 7.65 -0.19
N TYR A 17 8.63 7.48 -0.21
CA TYR A 17 7.95 6.33 -0.78
C TYR A 17 6.58 6.74 -1.35
N GLU A 18 6.04 5.91 -2.24
CA GLU A 18 4.65 5.97 -2.69
C GLU A 18 4.05 4.55 -2.64
N LEU A 19 2.74 4.46 -2.85
CA LEU A 19 2.06 3.17 -3.00
C LEU A 19 1.80 2.90 -4.48
N ASP A 20 2.13 1.69 -4.94
CA ASP A 20 1.87 1.34 -6.34
C ASP A 20 0.36 1.22 -6.59
N LEU A 21 -0.08 1.75 -7.72
CA LEU A 21 -1.43 1.55 -8.24
C LEU A 21 -1.53 0.23 -9.01
N ILE A 22 -2.63 -0.48 -8.76
CA ILE A 22 -2.98 -1.62 -9.59
C ILE A 22 -3.83 -1.16 -10.76
N GLU A 23 -3.15 -0.85 -11.87
CA GLU A 23 -3.79 -0.63 -13.15
C GLU A 23 -4.23 -1.95 -13.78
N ALA A 24 -5.35 -1.92 -14.54
CA ALA A 24 -5.88 -3.07 -15.26
C ALA A 24 -4.83 -3.75 -16.17
N GLU A 25 -3.88 -2.98 -16.72
CA GLU A 25 -2.80 -3.48 -17.58
C GLU A 25 -1.67 -4.18 -16.80
N ASN A 26 -1.52 -3.89 -15.50
CA ASN A 26 -0.48 -4.42 -14.64
C ASN A 26 -0.91 -5.69 -13.87
N ARG A 27 -2.22 -5.99 -13.81
CA ARG A 27 -2.78 -7.17 -13.12
C ARG A 27 -2.20 -8.52 -13.59
N GLN A 28 -1.71 -8.62 -14.82
CA GLN A 28 -1.11 -9.84 -15.38
C GLN A 28 0.42 -9.83 -15.50
N LYS A 29 1.07 -8.66 -15.41
CA LYS A 29 2.51 -8.52 -15.68
C LYS A 29 3.38 -8.68 -14.43
N GLN A 30 2.81 -8.46 -13.25
CA GLN A 30 3.54 -8.66 -12.00
C GLN A 30 3.64 -10.16 -11.69
N GLY A 31 4.58 -10.86 -12.34
CA GLY A 31 4.94 -12.27 -12.03
C GLY A 31 5.52 -12.49 -10.62
N PHE A 32 5.31 -11.54 -9.72
CA PHE A 32 5.69 -11.55 -8.30
C PHE A 32 4.48 -11.70 -7.37
N LEU A 33 3.25 -11.59 -7.88
CA LEU A 33 2.04 -11.83 -7.09
C LEU A 33 1.68 -13.32 -7.15
N GLU A 34 1.69 -13.97 -5.99
CA GLU A 34 1.39 -15.41 -5.86
C GLU A 34 -0.13 -15.70 -5.95
N GLU A 35 -0.97 -14.69 -5.76
CA GLU A 35 -2.44 -14.78 -5.69
C GLU A 35 -3.11 -13.80 -6.68
N PRO A 36 -4.35 -14.10 -7.15
CA PRO A 36 -5.10 -13.15 -7.95
C PRO A 36 -5.39 -11.88 -7.15
N ILE A 37 -5.22 -10.73 -7.78
CA ILE A 37 -5.57 -9.44 -7.20
C ILE A 37 -7.10 -9.40 -6.99
N PRO A 38 -7.59 -8.96 -5.82
CA PRO A 38 -9.01 -8.79 -5.56
C PRO A 38 -9.69 -7.90 -6.61
N ALA A 39 -10.96 -8.20 -6.89
CA ALA A 39 -11.76 -7.42 -7.81
C ALA A 39 -12.03 -6.01 -7.26
N ASP A 40 -12.45 -5.08 -8.12
CA ASP A 40 -12.65 -3.69 -7.70
C ASP A 40 -13.76 -3.59 -6.64
N ASP A 41 -14.88 -4.30 -6.82
CA ASP A 41 -15.95 -4.36 -5.82
C ASP A 41 -15.47 -4.87 -4.46
N GLU A 42 -14.57 -5.85 -4.41
CA GLU A 42 -13.97 -6.33 -3.16
C GLU A 42 -13.08 -5.27 -2.50
N ARG A 43 -12.25 -4.57 -3.27
CA ARG A 43 -11.33 -3.53 -2.76
C ARG A 43 -12.08 -2.30 -2.27
N PHE A 44 -13.13 -1.90 -2.97
CA PHE A 44 -13.98 -0.77 -2.59
C PHE A 44 -14.94 -1.12 -1.44
N ALA A 45 -15.13 -2.40 -1.12
CA ALA A 45 -15.93 -2.88 0.01
C ALA A 45 -15.08 -3.17 1.27
N VAL A 46 -13.80 -2.79 1.29
CA VAL A 46 -12.95 -2.93 2.48
C VAL A 46 -13.48 -2.06 3.62
N GLU A 47 -13.45 -2.61 4.84
CA GLU A 47 -13.98 -1.96 6.04
C GLU A 47 -13.04 -2.08 7.24
N GLU A 48 -13.37 -1.39 8.34
CA GLU A 48 -12.61 -1.45 9.59
C GLU A 48 -12.41 -2.90 10.07
N GLY A 49 -11.16 -3.26 10.38
CA GLY A 49 -10.77 -4.60 10.81
C GLY A 49 -10.25 -5.51 9.68
N ASP A 50 -10.50 -5.19 8.41
CA ASP A 50 -9.87 -5.89 7.29
C ASP A 50 -8.35 -5.69 7.31
N ILE A 51 -7.59 -6.71 6.91
CA ILE A 51 -6.14 -6.62 6.75
C ILE A 51 -5.82 -6.63 5.26
N VAL A 52 -5.15 -5.59 4.76
CA VAL A 52 -4.88 -5.43 3.33
C VAL A 52 -3.39 -5.43 3.06
N LYS A 53 -3.00 -5.94 1.90
CA LYS A 53 -1.61 -5.92 1.43
C LYS A 53 -1.43 -4.80 0.42
N LEU A 54 -0.36 -4.05 0.61
CA LEU A 54 0.03 -2.90 -0.21
C LEU A 54 1.46 -3.08 -0.74
N VAL A 55 1.78 -2.39 -1.83
CA VAL A 55 3.12 -2.36 -2.42
C VAL A 55 3.71 -0.97 -2.24
N PHE A 56 4.82 -0.91 -1.52
CA PHE A 56 5.54 0.33 -1.24
C PHE A 56 6.71 0.47 -2.22
N HIS A 57 6.74 1.57 -2.96
CA HIS A 57 7.82 1.93 -3.86
C HIS A 57 8.68 3.04 -3.26
N TYR A 58 9.96 2.76 -3.05
CA TYR A 58 10.90 3.68 -2.43
C TYR A 58 11.62 4.56 -3.45
N ALA A 59 11.73 5.86 -3.16
CA ALA A 59 12.43 6.83 -4.01
C ALA A 59 13.91 6.48 -4.23
N LYS A 60 14.51 5.78 -3.27
CA LYS A 60 15.87 5.23 -3.37
C LYS A 60 15.86 3.77 -2.97
N PRO A 61 16.42 2.86 -3.79
CA PRO A 61 16.46 1.45 -3.46
C PRO A 61 17.36 1.19 -2.25
N PHE A 62 16.92 0.29 -1.38
CA PHE A 62 17.72 -0.22 -0.27
C PHE A 62 18.60 -1.38 -0.73
N LYS A 63 19.84 -1.43 -0.23
CA LYS A 63 20.78 -2.52 -0.55
C LYS A 63 20.85 -3.51 0.61
N VAL A 64 20.36 -4.71 0.38
CA VAL A 64 20.40 -5.83 1.34
C VAL A 64 21.07 -7.00 0.66
N GLU A 65 22.11 -7.55 1.30
CA GLU A 65 22.87 -8.71 0.79
C GLU A 65 23.35 -8.55 -0.68
N GLY A 66 23.72 -7.33 -1.09
CA GLY A 66 24.19 -7.03 -2.44
C GLY A 66 23.08 -6.91 -3.50
N LYS A 67 21.82 -7.09 -3.13
CA LYS A 67 20.64 -6.87 -3.99
C LYS A 67 20.01 -5.52 -3.69
N SER A 68 19.44 -4.90 -4.73
CA SER A 68 18.74 -3.62 -4.61
C SER A 68 17.24 -3.88 -4.56
N HIS A 69 16.57 -3.32 -3.55
CA HIS A 69 15.14 -3.46 -3.28
C HIS A 69 14.50 -2.08 -3.34
N SER A 70 13.74 -1.81 -4.39
CA SER A 70 12.93 -0.59 -4.52
C SER A 70 11.47 -0.82 -4.14
N LEU A 71 11.03 -2.07 -4.07
CA LEU A 71 9.66 -2.46 -3.74
C LEU A 71 9.64 -3.31 -2.47
N GLU A 72 8.58 -3.16 -1.70
CA GLU A 72 8.31 -3.98 -0.53
C GLU A 72 6.81 -4.18 -0.34
N HIS A 73 6.39 -5.41 -0.02
CA HIS A 73 5.00 -5.72 0.27
C HIS A 73 4.77 -5.72 1.78
N MET A 74 3.74 -5.00 2.23
CA MET A 74 3.42 -4.90 3.65
C MET A 74 1.91 -5.02 3.87
N TRP A 75 1.55 -5.48 5.06
CA TRP A 75 0.18 -5.61 5.52
C TRP A 75 -0.19 -4.41 6.39
N ALA A 76 -1.42 -3.92 6.22
CA ALA A 76 -2.00 -2.87 7.04
C ALA A 76 -3.38 -3.29 7.54
N VAL A 77 -3.65 -3.02 8.81
CA VAL A 77 -4.99 -3.19 9.40
C VAL A 77 -5.78 -1.92 9.15
N VAL A 78 -6.94 -2.05 8.51
CA VAL A 78 -7.84 -0.94 8.21
C VAL A 78 -8.51 -0.47 9.49
N THR A 79 -8.49 0.84 9.72
CA THR A 79 -9.09 1.46 10.90
C THR A 79 -10.18 2.47 10.57
N ASN A 80 -10.21 3.00 9.35
CA ASN A 80 -11.28 3.86 8.88
C ASN A 80 -11.38 3.85 7.35
N THR A 81 -12.58 4.07 6.83
CA THR A 81 -12.84 4.32 5.41
C THR A 81 -13.75 5.55 5.30
N ASP A 82 -13.23 6.63 4.71
CA ASP A 82 -13.96 7.90 4.59
C ASP A 82 -13.65 8.59 3.27
N ASP A 83 -14.68 9.07 2.57
CA ASP A 83 -14.58 9.78 1.28
C ASP A 83 -13.64 9.15 0.23
N GLY A 84 -13.60 7.81 0.18
CA GLY A 84 -12.75 7.05 -0.76
C GLY A 84 -11.27 6.94 -0.35
N ILE A 85 -10.91 7.45 0.83
CA ILE A 85 -9.61 7.29 1.48
C ILE A 85 -9.75 6.22 2.56
N ILE A 86 -8.85 5.25 2.53
CA ILE A 86 -8.71 4.23 3.57
C ILE A 86 -7.53 4.62 4.46
N VAL A 87 -7.75 4.54 5.78
CA VAL A 87 -6.72 4.70 6.79
C VAL A 87 -6.45 3.34 7.43
N GLY A 88 -5.18 3.01 7.62
CA GLY A 88 -4.78 1.82 8.34
C GLY A 88 -3.42 1.94 9.00
N TYR A 89 -3.09 0.98 9.87
CA TYR A 89 -1.78 0.90 10.52
C TYR A 89 -0.98 -0.29 9.99
N LEU A 90 0.32 -0.10 9.77
CA LEU A 90 1.21 -1.20 9.38
C LEU A 90 1.25 -2.30 10.45
N ASP A 91 0.97 -3.53 10.04
CA ASP A 91 0.89 -4.70 10.91
C ASP A 91 2.16 -5.57 10.91
N ASN A 92 3.09 -5.30 9.98
CA ASN A 92 4.35 -6.04 9.89
C ASN A 92 5.58 -5.14 9.98
N GLN A 93 6.69 -5.75 10.39
CA GLN A 93 8.00 -5.11 10.39
C GLN A 93 8.52 -4.96 8.96
N PRO A 94 8.86 -3.74 8.50
CA PRO A 94 9.53 -3.57 7.23
C PRO A 94 10.91 -4.25 7.23
N GLN A 95 11.23 -4.92 6.13
CA GLN A 95 12.43 -5.70 5.90
C GLN A 95 13.62 -4.82 5.51
N TYR A 96 13.40 -3.77 4.70
CA TYR A 96 14.49 -3.05 4.04
C TYR A 96 14.63 -1.59 4.48
N THR A 97 13.52 -0.96 4.86
CA THR A 97 13.47 0.48 5.14
C THR A 97 13.55 0.81 6.64
N LYS A 98 13.94 2.06 6.92
CA LYS A 98 13.76 2.71 8.24
C LYS A 98 12.78 3.89 8.18
N LEU A 99 12.19 4.14 7.02
CA LEU A 99 11.20 5.20 6.81
C LEU A 99 9.84 4.85 7.43
N LEU A 100 9.58 3.54 7.56
CA LEU A 100 8.33 2.98 8.02
C LEU A 100 8.57 2.13 9.27
N THR A 101 7.60 2.12 10.18
CA THR A 101 7.61 1.29 11.39
C THR A 101 6.26 0.64 11.63
N PRO A 102 6.20 -0.54 12.27
CA PRO A 102 4.94 -1.12 12.72
C PRO A 102 4.11 -0.12 13.54
N GLY A 103 2.78 -0.14 13.34
CA GLY A 103 1.85 0.80 13.97
C GLY A 103 1.84 2.20 13.37
N GLN A 104 2.61 2.47 12.30
CA GLN A 104 2.53 3.73 11.58
C GLN A 104 1.24 3.79 10.75
N GLU A 105 0.57 4.95 10.81
CA GLU A 105 -0.63 5.25 10.02
C GLU A 105 -0.27 5.47 8.55
N ILE A 106 -1.08 4.92 7.66
CA ILE A 106 -0.94 5.04 6.21
C ILE A 106 -2.31 5.32 5.61
N ASN A 107 -2.36 6.30 4.72
CA ASN A 107 -3.53 6.59 3.89
C ASN A 107 -3.35 5.95 2.51
N PHE A 108 -4.41 5.32 2.00
CA PHE A 108 -4.38 4.68 0.69
C PHE A 108 -5.76 4.62 0.03
N HIS A 109 -5.77 4.49 -1.30
CA HIS A 109 -6.98 4.24 -2.09
C HIS A 109 -7.22 2.72 -2.23
N PRO A 110 -8.47 2.26 -2.42
CA PRO A 110 -8.77 0.87 -2.81
C PRO A 110 -7.89 0.33 -3.96
N GLU A 111 -7.49 1.18 -4.90
CA GLU A 111 -6.66 0.76 -6.04
C GLU A 111 -5.21 0.37 -5.68
N HIS A 112 -4.73 0.71 -4.49
CA HIS A 112 -3.43 0.27 -3.98
C HIS A 112 -3.47 -1.17 -3.41
N ILE A 113 -4.65 -1.73 -3.17
CA ILE A 113 -4.81 -3.03 -2.50
C ILE A 113 -4.50 -4.17 -3.48
N ILE A 114 -3.57 -5.04 -3.08
CA ILE A 114 -3.17 -6.23 -3.84
C ILE A 114 -3.64 -7.56 -3.24
N ALA A 115 -4.03 -7.56 -1.97
CA ALA A 115 -4.64 -8.71 -1.28
C ALA A 115 -5.46 -8.23 -0.09
N ILE A 116 -6.48 -9.00 0.28
CA ILE A 116 -7.34 -8.75 1.44
C ILE A 116 -7.37 -10.03 2.27
N TRP A 117 -7.20 -9.89 3.58
CA TRP A 117 -7.38 -10.95 4.56
C TRP A 117 -8.45 -10.51 5.56
N ARG A 118 -9.48 -11.33 5.67
CA ARG A 118 -10.53 -11.23 6.68
C ARG A 118 -10.41 -12.50 7.49
N GLY A 119 -10.08 -12.41 8.76
CA GLY A 119 -9.90 -13.61 9.59
C GLY A 119 -11.14 -14.50 9.52
N GLU A 120 -10.92 -15.82 9.47
CA GLU A 120 -11.97 -16.83 9.70
C GLU A 120 -12.32 -16.94 11.19
#